data_AF-A0A235BSI3-F1
#
_entry.id   AF-A0A235BSI3-F1
#
_cell.length_a   1.000
_cell.length_b   1.000
_cell.length_c   1.000
_cell.angle_alpha   90.00
_cell.angle_beta   90.00
_cell.angle_gamma   90.00
#
_symmetry.space_group_name_H-M   'P 1'
#
loop_
_entity.id
_entity.type
_entity.pdbx_description
1 polymer ?
#
loop_
_entity_poly.entity_id
_entity_poly.type
_entity_poly.pdbx_seq_one_letter_code
_entity_poly.pdbx_strand_id
1 'polypeptide(L)' 'MPVIFLKSGGTVTCGGYTIKNGVIKAIGPKFENTSLPKEKSTPAETDIPLLNILFVIPGKL' A
#
# COMPACT_ATOMS: atom_id res chain seq x y z
N MET A 1 -12.03 0.54 3.65
CA MET A 1 -10.64 1.01 3.45
C MET A 1 -9.76 -0.19 3.11
N PRO A 2 -9.27 -0.30 1.86
CA PRO A 2 -8.37 -1.39 1.46
C PRO A 2 -7.09 -1.48 2.29
N VAL A 3 -6.56 -2.71 2.39
CA VAL A 3 -5.29 -3.00 3.08
C VAL A 3 -4.40 -3.84 2.17
N ILE A 4 -3.19 -3.37 1.92
CA ILE A 4 -2.16 -4.03 1.11
C ILE A 4 -1.12 -4.61 2.07
N PHE A 5 -0.87 -5.91 2.00
CA PHE A 5 0.13 -6.59 2.81
C PHE A 5 1.43 -6.69 2.03
N LEU A 6 2.53 -6.21 2.61
CA LEU A 6 3.86 -6.24 2.00
C LEU A 6 4.61 -7.50 2.41
N LYS A 7 5.43 -8.05 1.50
CA LYS A 7 6.31 -9.19 1.81
C LYS A 7 7.35 -8.88 2.89
N SER A 8 7.66 -7.60 3.11
CA SER A 8 8.52 -7.14 4.19
C SER A 8 7.86 -7.22 5.58
N GLY A 9 6.58 -7.61 5.66
CA GLY A 9 5.83 -7.75 6.92
C GLY A 9 5.00 -6.53 7.31
N GLY A 10 5.16 -5.40 6.62
CA GLY A 10 4.36 -4.20 6.84
C GLY A 10 3.03 -4.19 6.09
N THR A 11 2.18 -3.22 6.41
CA THR A 11 0.88 -3.01 5.75
C THR A 11 0.76 -1.59 5.23
N VAL A 12 -0.05 -1.43 4.18
CA VAL A 12 -0.43 -0.13 3.64
C VAL A 12 -1.94 -0.05 3.60
N THR A 13 -2.51 0.85 4.40
CA THR A 13 -3.92 1.20 4.29
C THR A 13 -4.06 2.36 3.31
N CYS A 14 -5.10 2.38 2.48
CA CYS A 14 -5.28 3.46 1.51
C CYS A 14 -6.76 3.76 1.29
N GLY A 15 -7.06 4.96 0.78
CA GLY A 15 -8.44 5.34 0.42
C GLY A 15 -8.94 4.58 -0.81
N GLY A 16 -8.03 4.33 -1.75
CA GLY A 16 -8.28 3.55 -2.96
C GLY A 16 -6.98 3.10 -3.63
N TYR A 17 -7.07 2.20 -4.59
CA TYR A 17 -5.91 1.75 -5.36
C TYR A 17 -6.30 1.34 -6.78
N THR A 18 -5.32 1.32 -7.68
CA THR A 18 -5.43 0.73 -9.00
C THR A 18 -4.30 -0.27 -9.21
N ILE A 19 -4.56 -1.32 -10.01
CA ILE A 19 -3.55 -2.30 -10.39
C ILE A 19 -3.34 -2.18 -11.90
N LYS A 20 -2.15 -1.75 -12.31
CA LYS A 20 -1.80 -1.61 -13.73
C LYS A 20 -0.30 -1.78 -13.90
N ASN A 21 0.15 -2.34 -15.03
CA ASN A 21 1.57 -2.43 -15.39
C ASN A 21 2.47 -3.04 -14.29
N GLY A 22 1.99 -4.05 -13.57
CA GLY A 22 2.80 -4.73 -12.54
C GLY A 22 2.97 -3.95 -11.23
N VAL A 23 2.24 -2.84 -11.03
CA VAL A 23 2.26 -2.02 -9.82
C VAL A 23 0.86 -1.83 -9.26
N ILE A 24 0.77 -1.67 -7.93
CA ILE A 24 -0.38 -1.09 -7.26
C ILE A 24 -0.10 0.38 -6.99
N LYS A 25 -0.87 1.27 -7.61
CA LYS A 25 -0.88 2.69 -7.26
C LYS A 25 -1.92 2.92 -6.18
N ALA A 26 -1.49 3.28 -4.97
CA ALA A 26 -2.34 3.55 -3.82
C ALA A 26 -2.51 5.05 -3.59
N ILE A 27 -3.73 5.48 -3.27
CA ILE A 27 -4.11 6.89 -3.03
C ILE A 27 -4.35 7.12 -1.54
N GLY A 28 -3.71 8.17 -1.00
CA GLY A 28 -3.64 8.44 0.43
C GLY A 28 -3.12 7.24 1.25
N PRO A 29 -2.03 6.56 0.83
CA PRO A 29 -1.52 5.42 1.56
C PRO A 29 -0.95 5.82 2.93
N LYS A 30 -1.22 5.01 3.93
CA LYS A 30 -0.60 5.05 5.25
C LYS A 30 0.12 3.74 5.49
N PHE A 31 1.43 3.82 5.61
CA PHE A 31 2.32 2.70 5.86
C PHE A 31 2.41 2.42 7.37
N GLU A 32 2.16 1.17 7.75
CA GLU A 32 2.20 0.70 9.13
C GLU A 32 3.13 -0.50 9.23
N ASN A 33 3.83 -0.66 10.36
CA ASN A 33 4.79 -1.75 10.58
C ASN A 33 5.85 -1.86 9.47
N THR A 34 6.28 -0.72 8.91
CA THR A 34 7.37 -0.66 7.92
C THR A 34 8.60 0.01 8.52
N SER A 35 9.75 -0.20 7.89
CA SER A 35 11.00 0.50 8.17
C SER A 35 11.07 1.91 7.57
N LEU A 36 9.96 2.44 7.05
CA LEU A 36 9.90 3.81 6.54
C LEU A 36 9.95 4.82 7.70
N PRO A 37 10.71 5.92 7.56
CA PRO A 37 10.63 7.05 8.49
C PRO A 37 9.19 7.58 8.59
N LYS A 38 8.76 8.02 9.78
CA LYS A 38 7.38 8.50 10.02
C LYS A 38 6.96 9.62 9.07
N GLU A 39 7.88 10.52 8.71
CA GLU A 39 7.65 11.62 7.76
C GLU A 39 7.28 11.14 6.35
N LYS A 40 7.67 9.92 5.98
CA LYS A 40 7.37 9.29 4.69
C LYS A 40 6.26 8.24 4.78
N SER A 41 5.61 8.10 5.93
CA SER A 41 4.60 7.07 6.16
C SER A 41 3.22 7.41 5.60
N THR A 42 2.98 8.66 5.19
CA THR A 42 1.69 9.12 4.65
C THR A 42 1.85 10.01 3.41
N PRO A 43 2.41 9.50 2.29
CA PRO A 43 2.48 10.27 1.06
C PRO A 43 1.08 10.41 0.44
N ALA A 44 0.92 11.36 -0.50
CA ALA A 44 -0.34 11.54 -1.21
C ALA A 44 -0.68 10.35 -2.13
N GLU A 45 0.34 9.80 -2.79
CA GLU A 45 0.25 8.61 -3.64
C GLU A 45 1.52 7.78 -3.51
N THR A 46 1.42 6.48 -3.80
CA THR A 46 2.60 5.61 -3.87
C THR A 46 2.39 4.47 -4.86
N ASP A 47 3.47 4.09 -5.53
CA ASP A 47 3.50 2.95 -6.44
C ASP A 47 4.24 1.80 -5.76
N ILE A 48 3.55 0.67 -5.59
CA ILE A 48 4.07 -0.54 -4.95
C ILE A 48 4.18 -1.63 -6.01
N PRO A 49 5.39 -2.07 -6.37
CA PRO A 49 5.56 -3.18 -7.29
C PRO A 49 4.88 -4.45 -6.77
N LEU A 50 4.15 -5.17 -7.64
CA LEU A 50 3.44 -6.40 -7.26
C LEU A 50 4.37 -7.46 -6.66
N LEU A 51 5.66 -7.47 -7.06
CA LEU A 51 6.68 -8.35 -6.49
C LEU A 51 6.89 -8.17 -4.97
N ASN A 52 6.56 -6.98 -4.43
CA ASN A 52 6.67 -6.65 -3.01
C ASN A 52 5.36 -6.88 -2.23
N ILE A 53 4.30 -7.33 -2.90
CA ILE A 53 2.97 -7.51 -2.31
C ILE A 53 2.74 -8.99 -2.01
N LEU A 54 2.22 -9.26 -0.82
CA LEU A 54 1.81 -10.59 -0.39
C LEU A 54 0.36 -10.87 -0.84
N PHE A 55 -0.57 -10.00 -0.46
CA PHE A 55 -1.95 -9.98 -0.92
C PHE A 55 -2.61 -8.62 -0.61
N VAL A 56 -3.80 -8.40 -1.18
CA VAL A 56 -4.61 -7.21 -0.93
C VAL A 56 -5.96 -7.64 -0.36
N ILE A 57 -6.37 -7.03 0.75
CA ILE A 57 -7.74 -7.11 1.25
C ILE A 57 -8.50 -5.91 0.68
N PRO A 58 -9.41 -6.11 -0.29
CA PRO A 58 -10.22 -5.02 -0.80
C PRO A 58 -11.08 -4.47 0.35
N GLY A 59 -11.23 -3.14 0.39
CA GLY A 59 -12.23 -2.55 1.28
C GLY A 59 -13.62 -2.99 0.84
N LYS A 60 -14.58 -3.12 1.78
CA LYS A 60 -15.99 -3.12 1.40
C LYS A 60 -16.26 -1.85 0.59
N LEU A 61 -16.78 -2.04 -0.62
CA LEU A 61 -17.38 -0.98 -1.44
C LEU A 61 -18.59 -0.41 -0.69
#